data_AF-V9NEK1-F1
#
_entry.id   AF-V9NEK1-F1
#
_cell.length_a   1.000
_cell.length_b   1.000
_cell.length_c   1.000
_cell.angle_alpha   90.00
_cell.angle_beta   90.00
_cell.angle_gamma   90.00
#
_symmetry.space_group_name_H-M   'P 1'
#
loop_
_entity.id
_entity.type
_entity.pdbx_description
1 polymer ?
#
loop_
_entity_poly.entity_id
_entity_poly.type
_entity_poly.pdbx_seq_one_letter_code
_entity_poly.pdbx_strand_id
1 'polypeptide(L)'
;MSLWSQMGLQEGTSVLGIEVQGLYDYSMFIIVLVFSFVAYFMVKIVGSKLIGRIYSDNQLLEILWTVLPFGFLLALGLPSIKLLYLMDEIDLPEASIKVVGHQWYWTYEYSDVRGSSYKFDSYMVPDSFMEGGYRLLEVDNRCAVPSLLCMRGLITSDDVIHSWAIPSSSIKVDGVPGRINQVKLCFLRPGVFYGQCSELCGVNHSFMPICVESVSVEIYTNWIIENHNEVLSSMNKGDDSWTWWGLLAAAVKAVGKSIYWLGSMYAMFLYYLFYYSFYVPGKFVVLSSWGFAQWFVASSFAFAKWCVWFMDSPVEAFVYGVGYVVGSVWSVIVFVVTSPVKATFWFISSIYKGVLSFGMFSYSVFEAVAHSLTSFTDDGFHGFVMEQLNWNTKKFLWIIADRYKNG
;
A
#
# COMPACT_ATOMS: atom_id res chain seq x y z
N MET A 1 -22.43 1.04 -16.70
CA MET A 1 -22.83 2.19 -17.53
C MET A 1 -23.80 3.05 -16.75
N SER A 2 -24.02 4.29 -17.18
CA SER A 2 -25.01 5.16 -16.57
C SER A 2 -26.44 4.74 -16.91
N LEU A 3 -27.34 4.87 -15.95
CA LEU A 3 -28.76 4.66 -16.14
C LEU A 3 -29.47 5.99 -16.43
N TRP A 4 -30.63 5.92 -17.09
CA TRP A 4 -31.43 7.12 -17.33
C TRP A 4 -31.88 7.74 -16.00
N SER A 5 -31.79 9.07 -15.90
CA SER A 5 -32.07 9.84 -14.67
C SER A 5 -31.19 9.48 -13.46
N GLN A 6 -30.03 8.87 -13.65
CA GLN A 6 -29.09 8.62 -12.55
C GLN A 6 -28.53 9.93 -11.98
N MET A 7 -28.57 10.09 -10.65
CA MET A 7 -28.06 11.28 -9.96
C MET A 7 -26.66 11.09 -9.35
N GLY A 8 -26.33 9.85 -8.95
CA GLY A 8 -25.05 9.52 -8.30
C GLY A 8 -24.02 8.92 -9.27
N LEU A 9 -22.93 8.41 -8.69
CA LEU A 9 -21.92 7.66 -9.41
C LEU A 9 -22.48 6.34 -9.96
N GLN A 10 -21.83 5.79 -10.99
CA GLN A 10 -22.05 4.40 -11.41
C GLN A 10 -21.62 3.46 -10.28
N GLU A 11 -22.26 2.29 -10.18
CA GLU A 11 -21.87 1.27 -9.19
C GLU A 11 -20.38 0.91 -9.33
N GLY A 12 -19.66 0.89 -8.21
CA GLY A 12 -18.27 0.44 -8.14
C GLY A 12 -18.11 -1.02 -8.57
N THR A 13 -17.28 -1.28 -9.59
CA THR A 13 -17.05 -2.62 -10.16
C THR A 13 -15.63 -3.14 -9.93
N SER A 14 -14.75 -2.30 -9.39
CA SER A 14 -13.39 -2.63 -8.99
C SER A 14 -13.20 -2.37 -7.50
N VAL A 15 -12.12 -2.92 -6.91
CA VAL A 15 -11.75 -2.66 -5.51
C VAL A 15 -11.62 -1.15 -5.27
N LEU A 16 -10.92 -0.44 -6.14
CA LEU A 16 -10.76 1.02 -6.07
C LEU A 16 -12.10 1.76 -6.24
N GLY A 17 -12.98 1.27 -7.13
CA GLY A 17 -14.28 1.87 -7.37
C GLY A 17 -15.18 1.89 -6.14
N ILE A 18 -15.17 0.81 -5.36
CA ILE A 18 -15.94 0.74 -4.10
C ILE A 18 -15.40 1.72 -3.07
N GLU A 19 -14.08 1.82 -2.89
CA GLU A 19 -13.49 2.74 -1.93
C GLU A 19 -13.68 4.22 -2.31
N VAL A 20 -13.60 4.54 -3.61
CA VAL A 20 -13.93 5.89 -4.12
C VAL A 20 -15.40 6.20 -3.86
N GLN A 21 -16.30 5.24 -4.04
CA GLN A 21 -17.71 5.43 -3.73
C GLN A 21 -17.95 5.66 -2.23
N GLY A 22 -17.25 4.93 -1.36
CA GLY A 22 -17.29 5.16 0.09
C GLY A 22 -16.80 6.55 0.49
N LEU A 23 -15.69 7.02 -0.09
CA LEU A 23 -15.19 8.38 0.12
C LEU A 23 -16.16 9.44 -0.40
N TYR A 24 -16.81 9.19 -1.54
CA TYR A 24 -17.84 10.06 -2.09
C TYR A 24 -19.02 10.20 -1.13
N ASP A 25 -19.58 9.10 -0.64
CA ASP A 25 -20.73 9.12 0.28
C ASP A 25 -20.38 9.84 1.60
N TYR A 26 -19.19 9.57 2.15
CA TYR A 26 -18.68 10.27 3.33
C TYR A 26 -18.54 11.78 3.11
N SER A 27 -18.00 12.17 1.95
CA SER A 27 -17.83 13.57 1.59
C SER A 27 -19.18 14.26 1.41
N MET A 28 -20.13 13.62 0.74
CA MET A 28 -21.49 14.14 0.54
C MET A 28 -22.22 14.31 1.87
N PHE A 29 -22.05 13.39 2.83
CA PHE A 29 -22.61 13.53 4.17
C PHE A 29 -22.12 14.81 4.88
N ILE A 30 -20.80 15.05 4.88
CA ILE A 30 -20.23 16.26 5.50
C ILE A 30 -20.71 17.52 4.77
N ILE A 31 -20.71 17.51 3.44
CA ILE A 31 -21.14 18.63 2.61
C ILE A 31 -22.60 18.99 2.90
N VAL A 32 -23.51 18.02 2.90
CA VAL A 32 -24.93 18.24 3.21
C VAL A 32 -25.12 18.76 4.64
N LEU A 33 -24.35 18.25 5.61
CA LEU A 33 -24.37 18.74 6.99
C LEU A 33 -23.99 20.23 7.04
N VAL A 34 -22.88 20.63 6.41
CA VAL A 34 -22.44 22.03 6.38
C VAL A 34 -23.45 22.92 5.65
N PHE A 35 -23.94 22.51 4.48
CA PHE A 35 -24.91 23.31 3.73
C PHE A 35 -26.25 23.44 4.46
N SER A 36 -26.74 22.39 5.11
CA SER A 36 -27.97 22.44 5.91
C SER A 36 -27.83 23.36 7.13
N PHE A 37 -26.66 23.34 7.80
CA PHE A 37 -26.33 24.25 8.88
C PHE A 37 -26.35 25.72 8.40
N VAL A 38 -25.64 26.04 7.32
CA VAL A 38 -25.62 27.39 6.75
C VAL A 38 -27.01 27.83 6.31
N ALA A 39 -27.76 26.95 5.63
CA ALA A 39 -29.12 27.23 5.18
C ALA A 39 -30.05 27.53 6.37
N TYR A 40 -29.94 26.77 7.47
CA TYR A 40 -30.71 27.04 8.69
C TYR A 40 -30.43 28.44 9.25
N PHE A 41 -29.16 28.86 9.34
CA PHE A 41 -28.83 30.21 9.80
C PHE A 41 -29.35 31.29 8.87
N MET A 42 -29.25 31.09 7.55
CA MET A 42 -29.79 32.03 6.57
C MET A 42 -31.30 32.19 6.71
N VAL A 43 -32.05 31.08 6.84
CA VAL A 43 -33.50 31.11 7.06
C VAL A 43 -33.83 31.81 8.38
N LYS A 44 -33.07 31.56 9.44
CA LYS A 44 -33.28 32.20 10.75
C LYS A 44 -33.03 33.71 10.72
N ILE A 45 -31.99 34.16 10.02
CA ILE A 45 -31.67 35.58 9.88
C ILE A 45 -32.78 36.28 9.07
N VAL A 46 -33.18 35.72 7.92
CA VAL A 46 -34.23 36.30 7.07
C VAL A 46 -35.60 36.28 7.77
N GLY A 47 -35.90 35.25 8.56
CA GLY A 47 -37.14 35.14 9.32
C GLY A 47 -37.19 35.97 10.60
N SER A 48 -36.06 36.57 11.02
CA SER A 48 -36.00 37.37 12.24
C SER A 48 -36.64 38.75 12.04
N LYS A 49 -37.51 39.14 12.98
CA LYS A 49 -38.06 40.51 13.07
C LYS A 49 -37.16 41.46 13.87
N LEU A 50 -36.12 40.94 14.51
CA LEU A 50 -35.22 41.71 15.38
C LEU A 50 -34.17 42.45 14.53
N ILE A 51 -33.95 43.73 14.81
CA ILE A 51 -32.98 44.58 14.11
C ILE A 51 -31.74 44.78 14.98
N GLY A 52 -30.58 44.32 14.52
CA GLY A 52 -29.28 44.61 15.12
C GLY A 52 -28.60 45.78 14.41
N ARG A 53 -28.42 46.91 15.10
CA ARG A 53 -27.80 48.13 14.54
C ARG A 53 -26.37 48.38 15.03
N ILE A 54 -26.00 47.77 16.15
CA ILE A 54 -24.68 47.90 16.77
C ILE A 54 -23.90 46.63 16.45
N TYR A 55 -22.70 46.78 15.91
CA TYR A 55 -21.77 45.67 15.71
C TYR A 55 -21.20 45.25 17.07
N SER A 56 -21.28 43.94 17.35
CA SER A 56 -20.68 43.32 18.53
C SER A 56 -19.62 42.33 18.09
N ASP A 57 -18.38 42.57 18.47
CA ASP A 57 -17.27 41.64 18.27
C ASP A 57 -17.31 40.53 19.32
N ASN A 58 -16.92 39.32 18.91
CA ASN A 58 -16.77 38.20 19.83
C ASN A 58 -15.67 37.27 19.35
N GLN A 59 -14.48 37.42 19.94
CA GLN A 59 -13.31 36.62 19.59
C GLN A 59 -13.55 35.11 19.74
N LEU A 60 -14.38 34.68 20.71
CA LEU A 60 -14.68 33.26 20.90
C LEU A 60 -15.46 32.68 19.71
N LEU A 61 -16.36 33.47 19.12
CA LEU A 61 -17.12 33.05 17.93
C LEU A 61 -16.19 32.93 16.72
N GLU A 62 -15.24 33.85 16.58
CA GLU A 62 -14.24 33.79 15.51
C GLU A 62 -13.37 32.55 15.62
N ILE A 63 -12.86 32.25 16.81
CA ILE A 63 -12.09 31.04 17.07
C ILE A 63 -12.91 29.79 16.72
N LEU A 64 -14.19 29.76 17.11
CA LEU A 64 -15.06 28.61 16.89
C LEU A 64 -15.29 28.33 15.40
N TRP A 65 -15.62 29.35 14.59
CA TRP A 65 -15.84 29.16 13.15
C TRP A 65 -14.54 29.01 12.35
N THR A 66 -13.36 29.22 12.94
CA THR A 66 -12.08 28.93 12.30
C THR A 66 -11.64 27.49 12.59
N VAL A 67 -11.77 27.06 13.85
CA VAL A 67 -11.38 25.70 14.28
C VAL A 67 -12.34 24.65 13.72
N LEU A 68 -13.64 24.91 13.66
CA LEU A 68 -14.62 23.93 13.15
C LEU A 68 -14.39 23.54 11.67
N PRO A 69 -14.29 24.48 10.71
CA PRO A 69 -13.98 24.13 9.32
C PRO A 69 -12.63 23.45 9.15
N PHE A 70 -11.63 23.86 9.93
CA PHE A 70 -10.34 23.17 9.94
C PHE A 70 -10.49 21.68 10.33
N GLY A 71 -11.30 21.39 11.36
CA GLY A 71 -11.64 20.02 11.75
C GLY A 71 -12.33 19.24 10.63
N PHE A 72 -13.30 19.85 9.93
CA PHE A 72 -13.97 19.21 8.77
C PHE A 72 -13.00 18.92 7.62
N LEU A 73 -12.07 19.84 7.33
CA LEU A 73 -11.05 19.63 6.30
C LEU A 73 -10.11 18.48 6.66
N LEU A 74 -9.71 18.35 7.92
CA LEU A 74 -8.91 17.19 8.37
C LEU A 74 -9.72 15.89 8.24
N ALA A 75 -10.99 15.90 8.63
CA ALA A 75 -11.87 14.74 8.54
C ALA A 75 -12.03 14.26 7.08
N LEU A 76 -12.13 15.16 6.11
CA LEU A 76 -12.17 14.84 4.67
C LEU A 76 -10.78 14.46 4.10
N GLY A 77 -9.73 15.17 4.52
CA GLY A 77 -8.40 15.03 3.95
C GLY A 77 -7.72 13.70 4.29
N LEU A 78 -7.88 13.23 5.52
CA LEU A 78 -7.23 11.99 5.99
C LEU A 78 -7.64 10.72 5.21
N PRO A 79 -8.94 10.39 5.05
CA PRO A 79 -9.35 9.23 4.24
C PRO A 79 -9.01 9.41 2.76
N SER A 80 -9.06 10.64 2.24
CA SER A 80 -8.67 10.95 0.87
C SER A 80 -7.20 10.65 0.60
N ILE A 81 -6.30 11.06 1.51
CA ILE A 81 -4.87 10.75 1.40
C ILE A 81 -4.61 9.25 1.51
N LYS A 82 -5.28 8.53 2.44
CA LYS A 82 -5.18 7.06 2.53
C LYS A 82 -5.55 6.40 1.21
N LEU A 83 -6.68 6.77 0.62
CA LEU A 83 -7.14 6.23 -0.66
C LEU A 83 -6.19 6.57 -1.81
N LEU A 84 -5.63 7.78 -1.83
CA LEU A 84 -4.62 8.19 -2.82
C LEU A 84 -3.41 7.23 -2.82
N TYR A 85 -2.90 6.86 -1.64
CA TYR A 85 -1.80 5.90 -1.54
C TYR A 85 -2.21 4.49 -1.98
N LEU A 86 -3.42 4.03 -1.64
CA LEU A 86 -3.94 2.73 -2.09
C LEU A 86 -4.13 2.66 -3.62
N MET A 87 -4.44 3.79 -4.26
CA MET A 87 -4.57 3.87 -5.72
C MET A 87 -3.22 3.83 -6.44
N ASP A 88 -2.17 4.39 -5.84
CA ASP A 88 -0.82 4.47 -6.42
C ASP A 88 0.00 3.17 -6.18
N GLU A 89 -0.37 2.38 -5.17
CA GLU A 89 0.28 1.11 -4.88
C GLU A 89 -0.09 0.04 -5.93
N ILE A 90 0.84 -0.20 -6.85
CA ILE A 90 0.70 -1.26 -7.86
C ILE A 90 1.52 -2.47 -7.43
N ASP A 91 0.85 -3.36 -6.70
CA ASP A 91 1.38 -4.70 -6.40
C ASP A 91 1.71 -5.48 -7.69
N LEU A 92 2.62 -6.45 -7.57
CA LEU A 92 3.07 -7.37 -8.62
C LEU A 92 1.90 -7.83 -9.51
N PRO A 93 1.72 -7.26 -10.71
CA PRO A 93 0.60 -7.60 -11.58
C PRO A 93 0.89 -8.92 -12.31
N GLU A 94 -0.11 -9.79 -12.40
CA GLU A 94 0.04 -11.12 -13.04
C GLU A 94 0.05 -11.02 -14.56
N ALA A 95 -0.60 -9.99 -15.11
CA ALA A 95 -0.61 -9.67 -16.53
C ALA A 95 -0.75 -8.15 -16.76
N SER A 96 -0.39 -7.71 -17.94
CA SER A 96 -0.33 -6.33 -18.39
C SER A 96 -1.03 -6.17 -19.74
N ILE A 97 -1.74 -5.06 -19.88
CA ILE A 97 -2.32 -4.63 -21.16
C ILE A 97 -1.83 -3.23 -21.46
N LYS A 98 -1.40 -3.01 -22.69
CA LYS A 98 -1.08 -1.67 -23.17
C LYS A 98 -2.24 -1.12 -23.98
N VAL A 99 -2.61 0.11 -23.68
CA VAL A 99 -3.72 0.84 -24.28
C VAL A 99 -3.14 2.07 -24.97
N VAL A 100 -3.36 2.19 -26.28
CA VAL A 100 -2.86 3.30 -27.09
C VAL A 100 -4.05 4.08 -27.65
N GLY A 101 -4.11 5.37 -27.34
CA GLY A 101 -5.10 6.28 -27.92
C GLY A 101 -4.66 6.77 -29.31
N HIS A 102 -5.62 6.82 -30.23
CA HIS A 102 -5.48 7.37 -31.58
C HIS A 102 -6.69 8.24 -31.92
N GLN A 103 -6.57 9.14 -32.89
CA GLN A 103 -7.68 9.88 -33.49
C GLN A 103 -8.42 8.99 -34.51
N TRP A 104 -9.61 8.45 -34.23
CA TRP A 104 -10.39 8.44 -32.98
C TRP A 104 -10.84 7.01 -32.67
N TYR A 105 -9.94 6.24 -32.09
CA TYR A 105 -10.13 4.84 -31.69
C TYR A 105 -9.07 4.44 -30.65
N TRP A 106 -9.19 3.24 -30.09
CA TRP A 106 -8.22 2.70 -29.14
C TRP A 106 -7.59 1.44 -29.69
N THR A 107 -6.29 1.27 -29.48
CA THR A 107 -5.57 0.02 -29.78
C THR A 107 -5.21 -0.66 -28.47
N TYR A 108 -5.48 -1.95 -28.38
CA TYR A 108 -5.12 -2.78 -27.23
C TYR A 108 -4.00 -3.75 -27.62
N GLU A 109 -2.96 -3.83 -26.81
CA GLU A 109 -1.80 -4.68 -27.03
C GLU A 109 -1.54 -5.56 -25.79
N TYR A 110 -1.53 -6.88 -26.02
CA TYR A 110 -1.20 -7.92 -25.04
C TYR A 110 0.13 -8.56 -25.45
N SER A 111 1.17 -8.39 -24.62
CA SER A 111 2.55 -8.75 -24.97
C SER A 111 3.26 -9.64 -23.95
N ASP A 112 2.56 -10.10 -22.91
CA ASP A 112 3.17 -10.88 -21.84
C ASP A 112 3.51 -12.34 -22.23
N VAL A 113 2.91 -12.84 -23.32
CA VAL A 113 2.97 -14.26 -23.70
C VAL A 113 3.97 -14.49 -24.85
N ARG A 114 4.96 -15.35 -24.60
CA ARG A 114 5.84 -16.00 -25.60
C ARG A 114 6.59 -15.07 -26.57
N GLY A 115 6.83 -13.80 -26.20
CA GLY A 115 7.50 -12.83 -27.07
C GLY A 115 6.71 -12.45 -28.33
N SER A 116 5.45 -12.88 -28.43
CA SER A 116 4.50 -12.40 -29.43
C SER A 116 3.68 -11.26 -28.82
N SER A 117 3.19 -10.37 -29.69
CA SER A 117 2.33 -9.26 -29.31
C SER A 117 1.02 -9.40 -30.07
N TYR A 118 -0.04 -9.73 -29.35
CA TYR A 118 -1.40 -9.74 -29.90
C TYR A 118 -1.98 -8.33 -29.76
N LYS A 119 -2.37 -7.73 -30.89
CA LYS A 119 -2.89 -6.37 -30.94
C LYS A 119 -4.12 -6.28 -31.84
N PHE A 120 -5.05 -5.42 -31.46
CA PHE A 120 -6.23 -5.10 -32.26
C PHE A 120 -6.72 -3.67 -31.98
N ASP A 121 -7.44 -3.13 -32.95
CA ASP A 121 -8.06 -1.82 -32.88
C ASP A 121 -9.52 -1.96 -32.44
N SER A 122 -10.00 -0.98 -31.69
CA SER A 122 -11.35 -0.89 -31.13
C SER A 122 -12.01 0.41 -31.61
N TYR A 123 -12.91 0.29 -32.58
CA TYR A 123 -13.69 1.38 -33.15
C TYR A 123 -15.13 1.36 -32.64
N MET A 124 -15.75 2.54 -32.58
CA MET A 124 -17.18 2.67 -32.29
C MET A 124 -18.01 2.02 -33.41
N VAL A 125 -18.98 1.18 -33.03
CA VAL A 125 -19.92 0.62 -34.00
C VAL A 125 -20.89 1.71 -34.47
N PRO A 126 -21.01 2.00 -35.79
CA PRO A 126 -21.98 2.96 -36.28
C PRO A 126 -23.42 2.48 -36.07
N ASP A 127 -24.34 3.41 -35.79
CA ASP A 127 -25.75 3.12 -35.50
C ASP A 127 -26.43 2.24 -36.57
N SER A 128 -25.99 2.33 -37.84
CA SER A 128 -26.52 1.52 -38.95
C SER A 128 -26.15 0.03 -38.89
N PHE A 129 -25.07 -0.33 -38.21
CA PHE A 129 -24.57 -1.69 -38.07
C PHE A 129 -24.88 -2.29 -36.68
N MET A 130 -25.56 -1.54 -35.82
CA MET A 130 -25.85 -1.97 -34.45
C MET A 130 -27.06 -2.90 -34.42
N GLU A 131 -26.82 -4.21 -34.22
CA GLU A 131 -27.89 -5.21 -34.04
C GLU A 131 -28.48 -5.23 -32.61
N GLY A 132 -27.92 -4.43 -31.72
CA GLY A 132 -28.28 -4.27 -30.31
C GLY A 132 -27.16 -3.59 -29.54
N GLY A 133 -27.45 -3.09 -28.34
CA GLY A 133 -26.46 -2.42 -27.48
C GLY A 133 -26.73 -0.92 -27.30
N TYR A 134 -25.68 -0.20 -26.91
CA TYR A 134 -25.77 1.19 -26.49
C TYR A 134 -25.13 2.14 -27.51
N ARG A 135 -25.95 3.06 -28.04
CA ARG A 135 -25.52 4.13 -28.95
C ARG A 135 -24.32 4.89 -28.38
N LEU A 136 -23.29 5.08 -29.20
CA LEU A 136 -22.01 5.73 -28.86
C LEU A 136 -21.12 5.02 -27.83
N LEU A 137 -21.49 3.84 -27.35
CA LEU A 137 -20.71 3.10 -26.35
C LEU A 137 -20.22 1.74 -26.86
N GLU A 138 -20.94 1.11 -27.79
CA GLU A 138 -20.50 -0.16 -28.37
C GLU A 138 -19.27 0.02 -29.27
N VAL A 139 -18.42 -1.01 -29.22
CA VAL A 139 -17.22 -1.14 -30.05
C VAL A 139 -17.22 -2.47 -30.78
N ASP A 140 -16.49 -2.55 -31.89
CA ASP A 140 -16.30 -3.77 -32.65
C ASP A 140 -15.49 -4.83 -31.87
N ASN A 141 -14.38 -4.43 -31.24
CA ASN A 141 -13.50 -5.30 -30.46
C ASN A 141 -13.39 -4.81 -29.02
N ARG A 142 -13.89 -5.59 -28.07
CA ARG A 142 -13.85 -5.26 -26.65
C ARG A 142 -12.49 -5.59 -26.03
N CYS A 143 -12.08 -4.80 -25.05
CA CYS A 143 -10.90 -5.07 -24.25
C CYS A 143 -11.21 -6.16 -23.21
N ALA A 144 -10.74 -7.39 -23.44
CA ALA A 144 -10.97 -8.51 -22.54
C ALA A 144 -10.02 -8.47 -21.34
N VAL A 145 -10.58 -8.59 -20.14
CA VAL A 145 -9.84 -8.67 -18.88
C VAL A 145 -10.40 -9.80 -18.00
N PRO A 146 -9.59 -10.45 -17.15
CA PRO A 146 -10.06 -11.41 -16.17
C PRO A 146 -10.69 -10.71 -14.96
N SER A 147 -11.84 -11.24 -14.53
CA SER A 147 -12.44 -10.94 -13.23
C SER A 147 -11.60 -11.55 -12.11
N LEU A 148 -11.51 -10.82 -11.00
CA LEU A 148 -10.84 -11.23 -9.77
C LEU A 148 -9.41 -11.73 -10.05
N LEU A 149 -8.66 -10.94 -10.81
CA LEU A 149 -7.22 -11.06 -11.02
C LEU A 149 -6.65 -9.65 -11.16
N CYS A 150 -5.51 -9.39 -10.52
CA CYS A 150 -4.83 -8.10 -10.60
C CYS A 150 -4.02 -8.01 -11.90
N MET A 151 -4.40 -7.08 -12.77
CA MET A 151 -3.68 -6.71 -13.98
C MET A 151 -3.14 -5.29 -13.91
N ARG A 152 -2.21 -4.98 -14.80
CA ARG A 152 -1.66 -3.64 -15.00
C ARG A 152 -2.07 -3.08 -16.36
N GLY A 153 -2.71 -1.92 -16.37
CA GLY A 153 -2.92 -1.12 -17.58
C GLY A 153 -1.75 -0.17 -17.81
N LEU A 154 -1.25 -0.12 -19.04
CA LEU A 154 -0.23 0.82 -19.51
C LEU A 154 -0.86 1.73 -20.57
N ILE A 155 -1.21 2.96 -20.20
CA ILE A 155 -1.93 3.90 -21.06
C ILE A 155 -0.94 4.89 -21.68
N THR A 156 -0.98 5.03 -23.00
CA THR A 156 -0.21 6.01 -23.78
C THR A 156 -1.06 6.51 -24.95
N SER A 157 -0.52 7.46 -25.71
CA SER A 157 -1.07 7.87 -27.00
C SER A 157 0.02 7.86 -28.08
N ASP A 158 -0.39 7.75 -29.34
CA ASP A 158 0.49 7.85 -30.51
C ASP A 158 0.39 9.22 -31.23
N ASP A 159 -0.65 10.02 -30.95
CA ASP A 159 -0.89 11.30 -31.63
C ASP A 159 -1.07 12.51 -30.68
N VAL A 160 -2.26 12.75 -30.17
CA VAL A 160 -2.63 13.83 -29.24
C VAL A 160 -2.94 13.26 -27.87
N ILE A 161 -3.22 14.11 -26.87
CA ILE A 161 -3.60 13.60 -25.55
C ILE A 161 -5.02 12.99 -25.64
N HIS A 162 -5.17 11.79 -25.10
CA HIS A 162 -6.46 11.15 -24.85
C HIS A 162 -6.56 10.80 -23.36
N SER A 163 -7.71 10.35 -22.89
CA SER A 163 -7.84 9.86 -21.51
C SER A 163 -8.72 8.63 -21.46
N TRP A 164 -8.11 7.52 -21.03
CA TRP A 164 -8.76 6.22 -20.92
C TRP A 164 -9.51 6.16 -19.60
N ALA A 165 -10.84 6.22 -19.66
CA ALA A 165 -11.68 6.33 -18.47
C ALA A 165 -12.82 5.31 -18.46
N ILE A 166 -12.96 4.60 -17.35
CA ILE A 166 -14.02 3.65 -17.06
C ILE A 166 -14.65 4.07 -15.72
N PRO A 167 -15.77 4.82 -15.76
CA PRO A 167 -16.36 5.41 -14.57
C PRO A 167 -16.75 4.40 -13.49
N SER A 168 -17.29 3.24 -13.86
CA SER A 168 -17.70 2.20 -12.89
C SER A 168 -16.53 1.59 -12.11
N SER A 169 -15.31 1.64 -12.65
CA SER A 169 -14.13 1.15 -11.93
C SER A 169 -13.31 2.28 -11.30
N SER A 170 -13.82 3.53 -11.35
CA SER A 170 -13.13 4.75 -10.91
C SER A 170 -11.73 4.90 -11.52
N ILE A 171 -11.57 4.48 -12.78
CA ILE A 171 -10.32 4.63 -13.52
C ILE A 171 -10.47 5.78 -14.50
N LYS A 172 -9.52 6.72 -14.47
CA LYS A 172 -9.32 7.74 -15.49
C LYS A 172 -7.83 8.05 -15.56
N VAL A 173 -7.20 7.73 -16.70
CA VAL A 173 -5.77 7.92 -16.89
C VAL A 173 -5.49 8.48 -18.27
N ASP A 174 -4.71 9.55 -18.32
CA ASP A 174 -4.38 10.23 -19.56
C ASP A 174 -3.36 9.42 -20.36
N GLY A 175 -3.63 9.23 -21.66
CA GLY A 175 -2.67 8.76 -22.65
C GLY A 175 -1.95 9.95 -23.24
N VAL A 176 -0.70 10.15 -22.85
CA VAL A 176 0.13 11.28 -23.31
C VAL A 176 1.19 10.76 -24.27
N PRO A 177 1.32 11.33 -25.48
CA PRO A 177 2.36 10.92 -26.42
C PRO A 177 3.76 10.99 -25.80
N GLY A 178 4.54 9.93 -25.94
CA GLY A 178 5.89 9.83 -25.36
C GLY A 178 5.94 9.53 -23.86
N ARG A 179 4.80 9.25 -23.21
CA ARG A 179 4.74 8.85 -21.79
C ARG A 179 3.79 7.66 -21.60
N ILE A 180 4.26 6.66 -20.86
CA ILE A 180 3.44 5.52 -20.46
C ILE A 180 2.99 5.74 -19.01
N ASN A 181 1.68 5.91 -18.81
CA ASN A 181 1.06 5.94 -17.48
C ASN A 181 0.59 4.54 -17.09
N GLN A 182 0.63 4.23 -15.80
CA GLN A 182 0.29 2.92 -15.27
C GLN A 182 -0.95 2.99 -14.38
N VAL A 183 -1.79 1.96 -14.41
CA VAL A 183 -2.94 1.80 -13.52
C VAL A 183 -3.17 0.35 -13.14
N LYS A 184 -3.68 0.10 -11.93
CA LYS A 184 -4.10 -1.24 -11.48
C LYS A 184 -5.51 -1.54 -11.99
N LEU A 185 -5.68 -2.69 -12.63
CA LEU A 185 -6.95 -3.22 -13.13
C LEU A 185 -7.34 -4.43 -12.27
N CYS A 186 -8.46 -4.35 -11.55
CA CYS A 186 -8.97 -5.46 -10.74
C CYS A 186 -10.50 -5.38 -10.66
N PHE A 187 -11.19 -6.10 -11.56
CA PHE A 187 -12.65 -6.14 -11.60
C PHE A 187 -13.19 -7.23 -10.69
N LEU A 188 -14.23 -6.92 -9.89
CA LEU A 188 -14.76 -7.84 -8.88
C LEU A 188 -15.77 -8.86 -9.43
N ARG A 189 -16.34 -8.57 -10.60
CA ARG A 189 -17.36 -9.42 -11.24
C ARG A 189 -17.16 -9.49 -12.75
N PRO A 190 -17.60 -10.58 -13.40
CA PRO A 190 -17.70 -10.63 -14.84
C PRO A 190 -18.80 -9.68 -15.35
N GLY A 191 -18.65 -9.17 -16.56
CA GLY A 191 -19.58 -8.24 -17.19
C GLY A 191 -18.89 -7.25 -18.12
N VAL A 192 -19.69 -6.39 -18.76
CA VAL A 192 -19.21 -5.38 -19.71
C VAL A 192 -19.26 -4.00 -19.06
N PHE A 193 -18.13 -3.31 -19.05
CA PHE A 193 -17.94 -2.00 -18.44
C PHE A 193 -17.59 -0.98 -19.52
N TYR A 194 -18.41 0.07 -19.60
CA TYR A 194 -18.30 1.10 -20.61
C TYR A 194 -17.58 2.34 -20.09
N GLY A 195 -16.88 2.99 -21.00
CA GLY A 195 -16.12 4.21 -20.80
C GLY A 195 -16.12 5.07 -22.05
N GLN A 196 -15.60 6.29 -21.94
CA GLN A 196 -15.42 7.22 -23.06
C GLN A 196 -14.12 7.99 -22.88
N CYS A 197 -13.56 8.48 -23.99
CA CYS A 197 -12.42 9.38 -23.94
C CYS A 197 -12.75 10.60 -23.08
N SER A 198 -11.89 10.91 -22.10
CA SER A 198 -12.13 11.95 -21.09
C SER A 198 -11.16 13.14 -21.19
N GLU A 199 -10.48 13.29 -22.34
CA GLU A 199 -9.62 14.42 -22.69
C GLU A 199 -9.85 14.83 -24.15
N LEU A 200 -9.99 16.14 -24.41
CA LEU A 200 -10.40 16.64 -25.72
C LEU A 200 -9.34 16.33 -26.80
N CYS A 201 -9.70 15.46 -27.74
CA CYS A 201 -8.76 14.94 -28.75
C CYS A 201 -9.14 15.23 -30.22
N GLY A 202 -10.10 16.13 -30.48
CA GLY A 202 -10.47 16.60 -31.81
C GLY A 202 -11.94 16.38 -32.19
N VAL A 203 -12.23 16.37 -33.50
CA VAL A 203 -13.61 16.38 -34.05
C VAL A 203 -14.46 15.21 -33.56
N ASN A 204 -13.88 14.00 -33.51
CA ASN A 204 -14.61 12.81 -33.06
C ASN A 204 -14.28 12.40 -31.62
N HIS A 205 -13.92 13.37 -30.77
CA HIS A 205 -13.64 13.13 -29.34
C HIS A 205 -14.76 12.33 -28.63
N SER A 206 -16.02 12.64 -28.94
CA SER A 206 -17.19 11.95 -28.36
C SER A 206 -17.48 10.55 -28.93
N PHE A 207 -16.74 10.11 -29.95
CA PHE A 207 -17.04 8.93 -30.77
C PHE A 207 -15.95 7.86 -30.72
N MET A 208 -15.17 7.83 -29.64
CA MET A 208 -14.16 6.79 -29.37
C MET A 208 -14.36 6.17 -27.98
N PRO A 209 -15.45 5.38 -27.81
CA PRO A 209 -15.77 4.76 -26.55
C PRO A 209 -14.78 3.66 -26.18
N ILE A 210 -14.87 3.26 -24.92
CA ILE A 210 -14.08 2.19 -24.31
C ILE A 210 -15.07 1.13 -23.85
N CYS A 211 -14.82 -0.12 -24.19
CA CYS A 211 -15.62 -1.24 -23.72
C CYS A 211 -14.69 -2.32 -23.19
N VAL A 212 -14.74 -2.54 -21.87
CA VAL A 212 -13.96 -3.57 -21.19
C VAL A 212 -14.87 -4.71 -20.80
N GLU A 213 -14.53 -5.91 -21.24
CA GLU A 213 -15.26 -7.13 -20.94
C GLU A 213 -14.49 -7.95 -19.91
N SER A 214 -15.02 -8.01 -18.69
CA SER A 214 -14.52 -8.83 -17.61
C SER A 214 -15.08 -10.24 -17.71
N VAL A 215 -14.23 -11.24 -17.88
CA VAL A 215 -14.60 -12.65 -18.02
C VAL A 215 -13.97 -13.51 -16.93
N SER A 216 -14.31 -14.79 -16.82
CA SER A 216 -13.61 -15.67 -15.88
C SER A 216 -12.14 -15.84 -16.28
N VAL A 217 -11.26 -16.11 -15.30
CA VAL A 217 -9.82 -16.32 -15.56
C VAL A 217 -9.58 -17.44 -16.57
N GLU A 218 -10.38 -18.51 -16.57
CA GLU A 218 -10.26 -19.61 -17.53
C GLU A 218 -10.52 -19.15 -18.97
N ILE A 219 -11.62 -18.42 -19.19
CA ILE A 219 -12.00 -17.92 -20.51
C ILE A 219 -10.94 -16.94 -21.01
N TYR A 220 -10.53 -16.00 -20.15
CA TYR A 220 -9.47 -15.04 -20.48
C TYR A 220 -8.17 -15.75 -20.87
N THR A 221 -7.74 -16.73 -20.09
CA THR A 221 -6.46 -17.43 -20.32
C THR A 221 -6.50 -18.25 -21.60
N ASN A 222 -7.62 -18.93 -21.89
CA ASN A 222 -7.77 -19.66 -23.14
C ASN A 222 -7.79 -18.72 -24.35
N TRP A 223 -8.58 -17.64 -24.28
CA TRP A 223 -8.69 -16.63 -25.33
C TRP A 223 -7.33 -16.00 -25.65
N ILE A 224 -6.55 -15.60 -24.64
CA ILE A 224 -5.26 -14.96 -24.88
C ILE A 224 -4.25 -15.96 -25.48
N ILE A 225 -4.25 -17.20 -25.01
CA ILE A 225 -3.35 -18.25 -25.54
C ILE A 225 -3.69 -18.56 -27.00
N GLU A 226 -4.97 -18.68 -27.35
CA GLU A 226 -5.41 -18.93 -28.73
C GLU A 226 -4.95 -17.81 -29.67
N ASN A 227 -5.21 -16.55 -29.31
CA ASN A 227 -4.78 -15.40 -30.11
C ASN A 227 -3.25 -15.32 -30.27
N HIS A 228 -2.48 -15.56 -29.20
CA HIS A 228 -1.02 -15.60 -29.31
C HIS A 228 -0.53 -16.77 -30.17
N ASN A 229 -1.18 -17.93 -30.14
CA ASN A 229 -0.84 -19.06 -31.00
C ASN A 229 -1.11 -18.74 -32.48
N GLU A 230 -2.20 -18.03 -32.79
CA GLU A 230 -2.46 -17.55 -34.15
C GLU A 230 -1.34 -16.61 -34.62
N VAL A 231 -0.95 -15.64 -33.80
CA VAL A 231 0.17 -14.73 -34.10
C VAL A 231 1.47 -15.51 -34.32
N LEU A 232 1.82 -16.44 -33.44
CA LEU A 232 3.03 -17.25 -33.57
C LEU A 232 3.00 -18.15 -34.81
N SER A 233 1.85 -18.73 -35.14
CA SER A 233 1.68 -19.55 -36.35
C SER A 233 1.91 -18.74 -37.64
N SER A 234 1.60 -17.44 -37.61
CA SER A 234 1.89 -16.51 -38.70
C SER A 234 3.38 -16.16 -38.78
N MET A 235 4.07 -16.10 -37.64
CA MET A 235 5.51 -15.80 -37.55
C MET A 235 6.39 -16.99 -37.94
N ASN A 236 6.01 -18.22 -37.54
CA ASN A 236 6.74 -19.46 -37.82
C ASN A 236 6.70 -19.92 -39.30
N LYS A 237 6.21 -19.08 -40.22
CA LYS A 237 6.45 -19.24 -41.66
C LYS A 237 7.84 -18.75 -42.09
N GLY A 238 8.64 -18.19 -41.18
CA GLY A 238 10.07 -17.93 -41.37
C GLY A 238 10.92 -19.05 -40.74
N ASP A 239 11.90 -19.55 -41.50
CA ASP A 239 12.84 -20.63 -41.17
C ASP A 239 13.32 -20.67 -39.72
N ASP A 240 12.90 -21.70 -38.97
CA ASP A 240 13.51 -22.07 -37.69
C ASP A 240 14.50 -23.23 -37.89
N SER A 241 15.75 -22.89 -38.21
CA SER A 241 16.88 -23.82 -38.02
C SER A 241 17.57 -23.53 -36.70
N TRP A 242 17.20 -24.29 -35.67
CA TRP A 242 17.93 -24.29 -34.41
C TRP A 242 19.33 -24.89 -34.63
N THR A 243 20.37 -24.07 -34.53
CA THR A 243 21.75 -24.56 -34.57
C THR A 243 22.18 -25.08 -33.20
N TRP A 244 22.70 -26.31 -33.18
CA TRP A 244 23.20 -27.06 -32.01
C TRP A 244 24.15 -26.26 -31.08
N TRP A 245 24.78 -25.21 -31.59
CA TRP A 245 25.68 -24.33 -30.84
C TRP A 245 24.97 -23.44 -29.80
N GLY A 246 23.72 -23.03 -30.05
CA GLY A 246 22.95 -22.21 -29.11
C GLY A 246 22.56 -23.00 -27.84
N LEU A 247 22.20 -24.28 -28.03
CA LEU A 247 21.80 -25.17 -26.94
C LEU A 247 23.00 -25.55 -26.05
N LEU A 248 24.18 -25.73 -26.65
CA LEU A 248 25.43 -25.98 -25.92
C LEU A 248 25.85 -24.76 -25.07
N ALA A 249 25.76 -23.55 -25.62
CA ALA A 249 26.15 -22.32 -24.91
C ALA A 249 25.22 -22.01 -23.72
N ALA A 250 23.92 -22.30 -23.85
CA ALA A 250 22.96 -22.17 -22.76
C ALA A 250 23.23 -23.17 -21.62
N ALA A 251 23.55 -24.43 -21.95
CA ALA A 251 23.89 -25.45 -20.98
C ALA A 251 25.16 -25.10 -20.17
N VAL A 252 26.21 -24.61 -20.84
CA VAL A 252 27.46 -24.20 -20.18
C VAL A 252 27.24 -23.00 -19.24
N LYS A 253 26.44 -22.00 -19.65
CA LYS A 253 26.10 -20.86 -18.78
C LYS A 253 25.28 -21.28 -17.56
N ALA A 254 24.35 -22.22 -17.72
CA ALA A 254 23.54 -22.73 -16.62
C ALA A 254 24.40 -23.48 -15.58
N VAL A 255 25.32 -24.33 -16.04
CA VAL A 255 26.24 -25.07 -15.15
C VAL A 255 27.18 -24.12 -14.40
N GLY A 256 27.74 -23.11 -15.07
CA GLY A 256 28.62 -22.12 -14.43
C GLY A 256 27.94 -21.33 -13.32
N LYS A 257 26.68 -20.92 -13.52
CA LYS A 257 25.92 -20.16 -12.52
C LYS A 257 25.58 -21.01 -11.29
N SER A 258 25.27 -22.29 -11.49
CA SER A 258 25.00 -23.23 -10.40
C SER A 258 26.24 -23.47 -9.53
N ILE A 259 27.43 -23.60 -10.13
CA ILE A 259 28.69 -23.81 -9.39
C ILE A 259 29.05 -22.58 -8.54
N TYR A 260 28.91 -21.37 -9.11
CA TYR A 260 29.17 -20.13 -8.36
C TYR A 260 28.24 -19.96 -7.16
N TRP A 261 26.95 -20.27 -7.34
CA TRP A 261 25.95 -20.12 -6.28
C TRP A 261 26.19 -21.10 -5.13
N LEU A 262 26.52 -22.37 -5.43
CA LEU A 262 26.87 -23.36 -4.42
C LEU A 262 28.16 -22.99 -3.65
N GLY A 263 29.15 -22.43 -4.34
CA GLY A 263 30.38 -21.93 -3.70
C GLY A 263 30.13 -20.78 -2.73
N SER A 264 29.26 -19.84 -3.10
CA SER A 264 28.89 -18.69 -2.26
C SER A 264 28.14 -19.11 -0.99
N MET A 265 27.19 -20.05 -1.11
CA MET A 265 26.47 -20.58 0.05
C MET A 265 27.39 -21.27 1.05
N TYR A 266 28.38 -22.03 0.56
CA TYR A 266 29.32 -22.73 1.42
C TYR A 266 30.25 -21.76 2.18
N ALA A 267 30.69 -20.68 1.55
CA ALA A 267 31.49 -19.64 2.19
C ALA A 267 30.71 -18.89 3.29
N MET A 268 29.44 -18.55 3.02
CA MET A 268 28.54 -17.94 4.00
C MET A 268 28.28 -18.85 5.21
N PHE A 269 28.06 -20.15 4.97
CA PHE A 269 27.88 -21.14 6.03
C PHE A 269 29.09 -21.20 6.97
N LEU A 270 30.31 -21.24 6.42
CA LEU A 270 31.54 -21.28 7.21
C LEU A 270 31.72 -20.00 8.05
N TYR A 271 31.44 -18.82 7.48
CA TYR A 271 31.53 -17.55 8.21
C TYR A 271 30.63 -17.53 9.45
N TYR A 272 29.35 -17.88 9.29
CA TYR A 272 28.40 -17.87 10.39
C TYR A 272 28.66 -18.96 11.44
N LEU A 273 29.09 -20.15 11.00
CA LEU A 273 29.47 -21.23 11.91
C LEU A 273 30.60 -20.79 12.85
N PHE A 274 31.66 -20.17 12.33
CA PHE A 274 32.80 -19.78 13.16
C PHE A 274 32.50 -18.57 14.07
N TYR A 275 31.78 -17.58 13.58
CA TYR A 275 31.46 -16.38 14.34
C TYR A 275 30.58 -16.67 15.56
N TYR A 276 29.50 -17.46 15.37
CA TYR A 276 28.55 -17.72 16.46
C TYR A 276 28.94 -18.91 17.35
N SER A 277 29.66 -19.90 16.84
CA SER A 277 30.02 -21.07 17.64
C SER A 277 31.21 -20.83 18.58
N PHE A 278 32.14 -19.94 18.21
CA PHE A 278 33.39 -19.78 18.95
C PHE A 278 33.60 -18.37 19.51
N TYR A 279 33.38 -17.32 18.72
CA TYR A 279 33.72 -15.96 19.14
C TYR A 279 32.74 -15.39 20.17
N VAL A 280 31.43 -15.51 19.92
CA VAL A 280 30.39 -14.96 20.81
C VAL A 280 30.35 -15.65 22.19
N PRO A 281 30.37 -16.99 22.30
CA PRO A 281 30.38 -17.67 23.60
C PRO A 281 31.68 -17.43 24.39
N GLY A 282 32.84 -17.42 23.70
CA GLY A 282 34.13 -17.16 24.34
C GLY A 282 34.23 -15.76 24.96
N LYS A 283 33.70 -14.74 24.29
CA LYS A 283 33.67 -13.36 24.81
C LYS A 283 32.79 -13.22 26.05
N PHE A 284 31.66 -13.92 26.11
CA PHE A 284 30.70 -13.80 27.21
C PHE A 284 31.16 -14.51 28.48
N VAL A 285 31.77 -15.69 28.35
CA VAL A 285 32.25 -16.48 29.50
C VAL A 285 33.45 -15.82 30.18
N VAL A 286 34.42 -15.33 29.41
CA VAL A 286 35.67 -14.79 29.99
C VAL A 286 35.43 -13.47 30.75
N LEU A 287 34.60 -12.58 30.21
CA LEU A 287 34.37 -11.26 30.83
C LEU A 287 33.48 -11.33 32.07
N SER A 288 32.49 -12.23 32.08
CA SER A 288 31.54 -12.33 33.20
C SER A 288 32.13 -13.09 34.40
N SER A 289 32.94 -14.12 34.15
CA SER A 289 33.57 -14.91 35.23
C SER A 289 34.68 -14.14 35.96
N TRP A 290 35.40 -13.27 35.26
CA TRP A 290 36.50 -12.49 35.85
C TRP A 290 36.00 -11.41 36.83
N GLY A 291 34.90 -10.71 36.49
CA GLY A 291 34.36 -9.64 37.33
C GLY A 291 33.79 -10.10 38.66
N PHE A 292 33.10 -11.24 38.68
CA PHE A 292 32.48 -11.76 39.91
C PHE A 292 33.52 -12.35 40.88
N ALA A 293 34.53 -13.04 40.35
CA ALA A 293 35.58 -13.65 41.17
C ALA A 293 36.46 -12.59 41.87
N GLN A 294 36.78 -11.47 41.20
CA GLN A 294 37.58 -10.40 41.80
C GLN A 294 36.88 -9.71 42.97
N TRP A 295 35.57 -9.46 42.85
CA TRP A 295 34.82 -8.77 43.89
C TRP A 295 34.63 -9.60 45.17
N PHE A 296 34.35 -10.91 45.01
CA PHE A 296 34.11 -11.81 46.13
C PHE A 296 35.39 -12.03 46.95
N VAL A 297 36.52 -12.26 46.28
CA VAL A 297 37.81 -12.50 46.96
C VAL A 297 38.31 -11.25 47.68
N ALA A 298 38.19 -10.07 47.06
CA ALA A 298 38.63 -8.82 47.69
C ALA A 298 37.85 -8.49 48.97
N SER A 299 36.54 -8.73 48.97
CA SER A 299 35.65 -8.40 50.09
C SER A 299 35.84 -9.33 51.29
N SER A 300 36.04 -10.63 51.04
CA SER A 300 36.28 -11.60 52.13
C SER A 300 37.66 -11.44 52.78
N PHE A 301 38.70 -11.13 52.01
CA PHE A 301 40.04 -10.86 52.58
C PHE A 301 40.09 -9.55 53.37
N ALA A 302 39.38 -8.51 52.93
CA ALA A 302 39.30 -7.25 53.67
C ALA A 302 38.62 -7.43 55.04
N PHE A 303 37.56 -8.22 55.10
CA PHE A 303 36.85 -8.51 56.35
C PHE A 303 37.70 -9.34 57.33
N ALA A 304 38.37 -10.39 56.85
CA ALA A 304 39.24 -11.21 57.69
C ALA A 304 40.44 -10.43 58.24
N LYS A 305 41.07 -9.57 57.42
CA LYS A 305 42.15 -8.67 57.87
C LYS A 305 41.68 -7.70 58.96
N TRP A 306 40.46 -7.17 58.82
CA TRP A 306 39.90 -6.27 59.82
C TRP A 306 39.63 -6.97 61.15
N CYS A 307 39.13 -8.22 61.14
CA CYS A 307 38.91 -8.99 62.37
C CYS A 307 40.21 -9.33 63.12
N VAL A 308 41.29 -9.64 62.40
CA VAL A 308 42.61 -9.88 63.02
C VAL A 308 43.19 -8.59 63.59
N TRP A 309 43.07 -7.47 62.86
CA TRP A 309 43.52 -6.15 63.32
C TRP A 309 42.76 -5.67 64.57
N PHE A 310 41.46 -6.01 64.67
CA PHE A 310 40.64 -5.69 65.84
C PHE A 310 41.09 -6.40 67.13
N MET A 311 41.73 -7.57 67.04
CA MET A 311 42.24 -8.28 68.22
C MET A 311 43.54 -7.68 68.79
N ASP A 312 44.31 -6.94 67.98
CA ASP A 312 45.65 -6.42 68.35
C ASP A 312 45.58 -4.95 68.81
N SER A 313 44.82 -4.08 68.13
CA SER A 313 44.51 -2.71 68.60
C SER A 313 43.00 -2.40 68.48
N PRO A 314 42.22 -2.68 69.54
CA PRO A 314 40.75 -2.60 69.47
C PRO A 314 40.23 -1.18 69.17
N VAL A 315 40.92 -0.15 69.67
CA VAL A 315 40.48 1.24 69.55
C VAL A 315 40.65 1.79 68.13
N GLU A 316 41.75 1.47 67.45
CA GLU A 316 41.99 1.96 66.07
C GLU A 316 41.13 1.22 65.04
N ALA A 317 40.98 -0.09 65.18
CA ALA A 317 40.11 -0.88 64.33
C ALA A 317 38.62 -0.49 64.49
N PHE A 318 38.23 -0.06 65.70
CA PHE A 318 36.91 0.55 65.94
C PHE A 318 36.76 1.89 65.22
N VAL A 319 37.76 2.79 65.25
CA VAL A 319 37.72 4.05 64.49
C VAL A 319 37.63 3.81 62.97
N TYR A 320 38.34 2.80 62.45
CA TYR A 320 38.22 2.40 61.04
C TYR A 320 36.84 1.81 60.71
N GLY A 321 36.28 0.98 61.59
CA GLY A 321 34.92 0.46 61.46
C GLY A 321 33.87 1.57 61.50
N VAL A 322 34.04 2.56 62.38
CA VAL A 322 33.22 3.78 62.40
C VAL A 322 33.38 4.55 61.10
N GLY A 323 34.58 4.66 60.52
CA GLY A 323 34.80 5.24 59.19
C GLY A 323 34.07 4.49 58.06
N TYR A 324 34.04 3.16 58.09
CA TYR A 324 33.28 2.33 57.14
C TYR A 324 31.77 2.49 57.30
N VAL A 325 31.30 2.61 58.54
CA VAL A 325 29.90 2.93 58.86
C VAL A 325 29.57 4.37 58.43
N VAL A 326 30.48 5.34 58.57
CA VAL A 326 30.32 6.70 58.04
C VAL A 326 30.28 6.68 56.51
N GLY A 327 31.05 5.81 55.83
CA GLY A 327 30.90 5.55 54.39
C GLY A 327 29.54 4.94 54.02
N SER A 328 28.97 4.12 54.90
CA SER A 328 27.62 3.58 54.76
C SER A 328 26.57 4.68 54.98
N VAL A 329 26.81 5.62 55.91
CA VAL A 329 26.00 6.84 56.09
C VAL A 329 26.15 7.77 54.89
N TRP A 330 27.33 7.85 54.27
CA TRP A 330 27.53 8.56 53.01
C TRP A 330 26.73 7.92 51.87
N SER A 331 26.56 6.60 51.84
CA SER A 331 25.65 5.94 50.89
C SER A 331 24.18 6.32 51.12
N VAL A 332 23.79 6.59 52.37
CA VAL A 332 22.48 7.13 52.73
C VAL A 332 22.35 8.59 52.28
N ILE A 333 23.41 9.40 52.40
CA ILE A 333 23.44 10.77 51.87
C ILE A 333 23.35 10.75 50.34
N VAL A 334 24.08 9.86 49.67
CA VAL A 334 23.98 9.63 48.22
C VAL A 334 22.58 9.17 47.85
N PHE A 335 21.91 8.33 48.65
CA PHE A 335 20.50 7.99 48.46
C PHE A 335 19.60 9.22 48.56
N VAL A 336 19.82 10.11 49.53
CA VAL A 336 19.05 11.37 49.69
C VAL A 336 19.31 12.34 48.53
N VAL A 337 20.50 12.36 47.94
CA VAL A 337 20.86 13.23 46.80
C VAL A 337 20.45 12.63 45.45
N THR A 338 20.54 11.31 45.28
CA THR A 338 20.18 10.62 44.03
C THR A 338 18.68 10.34 43.92
N SER A 339 17.95 10.30 45.02
CA SER A 339 16.48 10.14 45.02
C SER A 339 15.76 11.32 44.33
N PRO A 340 16.13 12.59 44.54
CA PRO A 340 15.64 13.72 43.74
C PRO A 340 15.90 13.57 42.25
N VAL A 341 17.09 13.08 41.88
CA VAL A 341 17.45 12.83 40.46
C VAL A 341 16.63 11.69 39.86
N LYS A 342 16.36 10.63 40.64
CA LYS A 342 15.42 9.57 40.22
C LYS A 342 13.99 10.08 40.12
N ALA A 343 13.57 10.98 41.02
CA ALA A 343 12.24 11.57 41.00
C ALA A 343 12.04 12.49 39.78
N THR A 344 13.05 13.27 39.39
CA THR A 344 13.01 14.05 38.13
C THR A 344 13.00 13.16 36.90
N PHE A 345 13.78 12.07 36.89
CA PHE A 345 13.74 11.09 35.80
C PHE A 345 12.37 10.39 35.70
N TRP A 346 11.74 10.09 36.85
CA TRP A 346 10.40 9.54 36.91
C TRP A 346 9.33 10.55 36.44
N PHE A 347 9.49 11.83 36.78
CA PHE A 347 8.62 12.91 36.32
C PHE A 347 8.72 13.11 34.80
N ILE A 348 9.94 13.13 34.24
CA ILE A 348 10.17 13.18 32.78
C ILE A 348 9.61 11.93 32.10
N SER A 349 9.80 10.73 32.69
CA SER A 349 9.20 9.49 32.17
C SER A 349 7.68 9.51 32.20
N SER A 350 7.06 10.10 33.23
CA SER A 350 5.61 10.27 33.33
C SER A 350 5.07 11.29 32.34
N ILE A 351 5.77 12.40 32.10
CA ILE A 351 5.42 13.35 31.02
C ILE A 351 5.56 12.67 29.66
N TYR A 352 6.66 11.94 29.42
CA TYR A 352 6.86 11.17 28.20
C TYR A 352 5.72 10.15 28.00
N LYS A 353 5.36 9.39 29.03
CA LYS A 353 4.21 8.45 28.99
C LYS A 353 2.87 9.17 28.79
N GLY A 354 2.67 10.35 29.38
CA GLY A 354 1.46 11.16 29.19
C GLY A 354 1.32 11.68 27.77
N VAL A 355 2.41 12.20 27.19
CA VAL A 355 2.47 12.61 25.78
C VAL A 355 2.28 11.43 24.85
N LEU A 356 2.90 10.28 25.16
CA LEU A 356 2.75 9.05 24.38
C LEU A 356 1.33 8.49 24.50
N SER A 357 0.71 8.55 25.68
CA SER A 357 -0.70 8.16 25.90
C SER A 357 -1.67 9.08 25.17
N PHE A 358 -1.41 10.39 25.14
CA PHE A 358 -2.23 11.33 24.38
C PHE A 358 -2.05 11.10 22.87
N GLY A 359 -0.81 10.90 22.41
CA GLY A 359 -0.52 10.51 21.04
C GLY A 359 -1.18 9.18 20.65
N MET A 360 -1.16 8.18 21.53
CA MET A 360 -1.83 6.89 21.34
C MET A 360 -3.36 7.04 21.37
N PHE A 361 -3.94 7.89 22.22
CA PHE A 361 -5.37 8.16 22.21
C PHE A 361 -5.80 8.87 20.92
N SER A 362 -5.06 9.90 20.50
CA SER A 362 -5.28 10.55 19.20
C SER A 362 -5.10 9.58 18.05
N TYR A 363 -4.11 8.68 18.12
CA TYR A 363 -3.92 7.60 17.17
C TYR A 363 -5.12 6.65 17.17
N SER A 364 -5.61 6.19 18.33
CA SER A 364 -6.77 5.29 18.41
C SER A 364 -8.08 5.94 17.95
N VAL A 365 -8.27 7.24 18.20
CA VAL A 365 -9.42 7.99 17.67
C VAL A 365 -9.28 8.13 16.15
N PHE A 366 -8.09 8.46 15.66
CA PHE A 366 -7.80 8.48 14.24
C PHE A 366 -8.00 7.12 13.59
N GLU A 367 -7.53 6.05 14.23
CA GLU A 367 -7.64 4.66 13.79
C GLU A 367 -9.11 4.24 13.75
N ALA A 368 -9.89 4.52 14.79
CA ALA A 368 -11.33 4.23 14.83
C ALA A 368 -12.10 5.01 13.76
N VAL A 369 -11.77 6.29 13.55
CA VAL A 369 -12.34 7.08 12.45
C VAL A 369 -11.91 6.49 11.11
N ALA A 370 -10.62 6.21 10.91
CA ALA A 370 -10.10 5.62 9.68
C ALA A 370 -10.69 4.24 9.37
N HIS A 371 -10.94 3.40 10.38
CA HIS A 371 -11.61 2.11 10.27
C HIS A 371 -13.08 2.27 9.93
N SER A 372 -13.77 3.27 10.51
CA SER A 372 -15.16 3.58 10.15
C SER A 372 -15.31 4.11 8.72
N LEU A 373 -14.22 4.56 8.11
CA LEU A 373 -14.18 5.19 6.78
C LEU A 373 -13.76 4.23 5.66
N THR A 374 -13.33 3.01 5.99
CA THR A 374 -12.97 2.01 4.98
C THR A 374 -13.83 0.78 5.10
N SER A 375 -14.50 0.44 4.01
CA SER A 375 -15.31 -0.77 3.89
C SER A 375 -14.50 -2.07 3.85
N PHE A 376 -13.16 -1.98 3.93
CA PHE A 376 -12.25 -3.11 3.72
C PHE A 376 -11.27 -3.42 4.86
N THR A 377 -11.32 -2.71 5.99
CA THR A 377 -10.27 -2.90 7.01
C THR A 377 -10.47 -4.06 7.98
N ASP A 378 -11.68 -4.63 8.10
CA ASP A 378 -11.90 -5.81 8.96
C ASP A 378 -13.13 -6.66 8.56
N ASP A 379 -13.56 -6.57 7.31
CA ASP A 379 -14.74 -7.29 6.85
C ASP A 379 -14.35 -8.64 6.24
N GLY A 380 -15.06 -9.70 6.61
CA GLY A 380 -14.94 -11.03 5.99
C GLY A 380 -15.07 -11.00 4.46
N PHE A 381 -15.67 -9.93 3.90
CA PHE A 381 -15.68 -9.64 2.47
C PHE A 381 -14.28 -9.38 1.89
N HIS A 382 -13.44 -8.57 2.54
CA HIS A 382 -12.06 -8.33 2.09
C HIS A 382 -11.26 -9.64 2.09
N GLY A 383 -11.37 -10.42 3.17
CA GLY A 383 -10.77 -11.74 3.28
C GLY A 383 -11.21 -12.68 2.15
N PHE A 384 -12.51 -12.70 1.85
CA PHE A 384 -13.07 -13.47 0.75
C PHE A 384 -12.56 -13.00 -0.62
N VAL A 385 -12.51 -11.69 -0.88
CA VAL A 385 -11.98 -11.14 -2.14
C VAL A 385 -10.50 -11.52 -2.30
N MET A 386 -9.70 -11.36 -1.26
CA MET A 386 -8.27 -11.73 -1.28
C MET A 386 -8.05 -13.23 -1.47
N GLU A 387 -8.88 -14.07 -0.83
CA GLU A 387 -8.85 -15.52 -1.04
C GLU A 387 -9.17 -15.88 -2.49
N GLN A 388 -10.19 -15.26 -3.07
CA GLN A 388 -10.60 -15.50 -4.45
C GLN A 388 -9.56 -14.98 -5.46
N LEU A 389 -8.95 -13.82 -5.20
CA LEU A 389 -7.82 -13.29 -5.98
C LEU A 389 -6.65 -14.28 -5.96
N ASN A 390 -6.27 -14.78 -4.79
CA ASN A 390 -5.18 -15.76 -4.64
C ASN A 390 -5.50 -17.08 -5.36
N TRP A 391 -6.73 -17.56 -5.27
CA TRP A 391 -7.18 -18.76 -5.96
C TRP A 391 -7.11 -18.59 -7.49
N ASN A 392 -7.64 -17.47 -7.99
CA ASN A 392 -7.63 -17.13 -9.41
C ASN A 392 -6.22 -16.91 -9.96
N THR A 393 -5.34 -16.30 -9.17
CA THR A 393 -3.92 -16.15 -9.50
C THR A 393 -3.24 -17.50 -9.66
N LYS A 394 -3.41 -18.41 -8.69
CA LYS A 394 -2.91 -19.78 -8.79
C LYS A 394 -3.45 -20.50 -10.02
N LYS A 395 -4.74 -20.31 -10.31
CA LYS A 395 -5.42 -20.91 -11.47
C LYS A 395 -4.86 -20.37 -12.79
N PHE A 396 -4.70 -19.06 -12.93
CA PHE A 396 -4.09 -18.39 -14.07
C PHE A 396 -2.69 -18.95 -14.34
N LEU A 397 -1.83 -18.94 -13.32
CA LEU A 397 -0.47 -19.44 -13.41
C LEU A 397 -0.41 -20.94 -13.72
N TRP A 398 -1.35 -21.74 -13.17
CA TRP A 398 -1.42 -23.17 -13.44
C TRP A 398 -1.81 -23.46 -14.88
N ILE A 399 -2.82 -22.79 -15.44
CA ILE A 399 -3.24 -22.97 -16.84
C ILE A 399 -2.09 -22.60 -17.79
N ILE A 400 -1.45 -21.46 -17.54
CA ILE A 400 -0.27 -20.99 -18.26
C ILE A 400 0.86 -22.03 -18.18
N ALA A 401 1.22 -22.47 -16.97
CA ALA A 401 2.32 -23.41 -16.76
C ALA A 401 2.06 -24.81 -17.34
N ASP A 402 0.84 -25.35 -17.18
CA ASP A 402 0.47 -26.66 -17.72
C ASP A 402 0.49 -26.65 -19.26
N ARG A 403 0.01 -25.57 -19.88
CA ARG A 403 0.05 -25.43 -21.33
C ARG A 403 1.49 -25.31 -21.86
N TYR A 404 2.36 -24.59 -21.14
CA TYR A 404 3.79 -24.49 -21.50
C TYR A 404 4.62 -25.75 -21.23
N LYS A 405 4.12 -26.71 -20.45
CA LYS A 405 4.77 -28.03 -20.37
C LYS A 405 4.55 -28.88 -21.62
N ASN A 406 3.48 -28.60 -22.38
CA ASN A 406 3.00 -29.46 -23.46
C ASN A 406 3.28 -28.93 -24.88
N GLY A 407 3.95 -27.77 -25.04
CA GLY A 407 4.30 -27.19 -26.33
C GLY A 407 5.52 -26.30 -26.25
#